data_AF-A0A8H8RXW1-F1
#
_entry.id   AF-A0A8H8RXW1-F1
#
_cell.length_a   1.000
_cell.length_b   1.000
_cell.length_c   1.000
_cell.angle_alpha   90.00
_cell.angle_beta   90.00
_cell.angle_gamma   90.00
#
_symmetry.space_group_name_H-M   'P 1'
#
loop_
_entity.id
_entity.type
_entity.pdbx_description
1 polymer ?
#
loop_
_entity_poly.entity_id
_entity_poly.type
_entity_poly.pdbx_seq_one_letter_code
_entity_poly.pdbx_strand_id
1 'polypeptide(L)'
;MEECFGCWQEAKRADKVAAFLLALRTALKPEYYENISAVLKEVESASRLLRDLYDLFPIYQTRVPVVRYYLNIILPTFQKTMRDMLIYIDNGELPPRTQWTLMSQRLSDQGGMTLAQRFVMYIEALVQTVRLLSRCRITFSTLQPFGINDWLEIILTIIPIIRSHLVGIVARTQAGRREDQNGLSTYTLRCDRPPGSDCAAPSAATAKPGRA
;
A
#
# COMPACT_ATOMS: atom_id res chain seq x y z
N MET A 1 -6.43 -16.23 -26.66
CA MET A 1 -7.25 -15.79 -25.50
C MET A 1 -6.75 -16.40 -24.19
N GLU A 2 -6.23 -17.64 -24.20
CA GLU A 2 -5.63 -18.30 -23.02
C GLU A 2 -4.42 -17.55 -22.40
N GLU A 3 -3.71 -16.75 -23.20
CA GLU A 3 -2.47 -16.10 -22.76
C GLU A 3 -2.68 -14.92 -21.79
N CYS A 4 -3.91 -14.43 -21.66
CA CYS A 4 -4.27 -13.33 -20.75
C CYS A 4 -4.91 -13.81 -19.44
N PHE A 5 -5.05 -15.13 -19.26
CA PHE A 5 -5.72 -15.74 -18.11
C PHE A 5 -5.01 -15.43 -16.77
N GLY A 6 -3.72 -15.08 -16.82
CA GLY A 6 -2.93 -14.71 -15.64
C GLY A 6 -3.48 -13.51 -14.90
N CYS A 7 -3.98 -12.47 -15.59
CA CYS A 7 -4.56 -11.30 -14.92
C CYS A 7 -5.81 -11.68 -14.12
N TRP A 8 -6.71 -12.47 -14.72
CA TRP A 8 -7.95 -12.90 -14.07
C TRP A 8 -7.68 -13.82 -12.88
N GLN A 9 -6.76 -14.78 -13.02
CA GLN A 9 -6.40 -15.69 -11.93
C GLN A 9 -5.78 -14.94 -10.74
N GLU A 10 -4.91 -13.98 -11.01
CA GLU A 10 -4.27 -13.18 -9.95
C GLU A 10 -5.24 -12.16 -9.34
N ALA A 11 -6.24 -11.68 -10.08
CA ALA A 11 -7.35 -10.92 -9.51
C ALA A 11 -8.14 -11.75 -8.48
N LYS A 12 -8.48 -13.00 -8.83
CA LYS A 12 -9.16 -13.92 -7.90
C LYS A 12 -8.33 -14.20 -6.65
N ARG A 13 -7.00 -14.33 -6.81
CA ARG A 13 -6.07 -14.47 -5.69
C ARG A 13 -6.09 -13.22 -4.81
N ALA A 14 -6.16 -12.04 -5.41
CA ALA A 14 -6.29 -10.77 -4.72
C ALA A 14 -7.57 -10.63 -3.91
N ASP A 15 -8.70 -11.13 -4.41
CA ASP A 15 -9.94 -11.14 -3.63
C ASP A 15 -9.82 -12.02 -2.38
N LYS A 16 -9.18 -13.20 -2.49
CA LYS A 16 -9.00 -14.09 -1.33
C LYS A 16 -8.17 -13.39 -0.23
N VAL A 17 -7.09 -12.72 -0.61
CA VAL A 17 -6.25 -11.95 0.32
C VAL A 17 -7.00 -10.75 0.89
N ALA A 18 -7.76 -10.01 0.08
CA ALA A 18 -8.57 -8.88 0.54
C ALA A 18 -9.63 -9.32 1.57
N ALA A 19 -10.34 -10.41 1.31
CA ALA A 19 -11.32 -10.97 2.24
C ALA A 19 -10.68 -11.35 3.59
N PHE A 20 -9.49 -11.94 3.56
CA PHE A 20 -8.73 -12.22 4.78
C PHE A 20 -8.30 -10.95 5.53
N LEU A 21 -7.75 -9.96 4.82
CA LEU A 21 -7.33 -8.70 5.43
C LEU A 21 -8.52 -7.96 6.08
N LEU A 22 -9.70 -8.04 5.47
CA LEU A 22 -10.93 -7.51 6.04
C LEU A 22 -11.31 -8.26 7.34
N ALA A 23 -11.26 -9.59 7.33
CA ALA A 23 -11.52 -10.40 8.52
C ALA A 23 -10.51 -10.10 9.65
N LEU A 24 -9.22 -9.98 9.32
CA LEU A 24 -8.18 -9.57 10.26
C LEU A 24 -8.47 -8.21 10.87
N ARG A 25 -8.87 -7.23 10.06
CA ARG A 25 -9.22 -5.89 10.54
C ARG A 25 -10.37 -5.98 11.56
N THR A 26 -11.39 -6.80 11.31
CA THR A 26 -12.51 -6.94 12.26
C THR A 26 -12.12 -7.69 13.55
N ALA A 27 -11.13 -8.58 13.49
CA ALA A 27 -10.70 -9.39 14.63
C ALA A 27 -9.66 -8.68 15.53
N LEU A 28 -8.96 -7.68 15.02
CA LEU A 28 -7.86 -7.01 15.72
C LEU A 28 -8.29 -5.69 16.39
N LYS A 29 -7.39 -5.17 17.23
CA LYS A 29 -7.57 -3.88 17.91
C LYS A 29 -7.43 -2.70 16.92
N PRO A 30 -8.05 -1.54 17.21
CA PRO A 30 -8.00 -0.35 16.36
C PRO A 30 -6.59 0.13 15.99
N GLU A 31 -5.60 -0.10 16.84
CA GLU A 31 -4.19 0.23 16.61
C GLU A 31 -3.59 -0.40 15.33
N TYR A 32 -4.18 -1.49 14.82
CA TYR A 32 -3.74 -2.14 13.58
C TYR A 32 -4.56 -1.70 12.34
N TYR A 33 -5.63 -0.92 12.52
CA TYR A 33 -6.62 -0.67 11.46
C TYR A 33 -6.06 0.11 10.31
N GLU A 34 -5.23 1.12 10.56
CA GLU A 34 -4.67 1.96 9.51
C GLU A 34 -3.74 1.15 8.60
N ASN A 35 -2.82 0.39 9.18
CA ASN A 35 -1.86 -0.41 8.45
C ASN A 35 -2.54 -1.53 7.64
N ILE A 36 -3.53 -2.21 8.22
CA ILE A 36 -4.29 -3.25 7.52
C ILE A 36 -5.14 -2.62 6.40
N SER A 37 -5.81 -1.49 6.68
CA SER A 37 -6.66 -0.81 5.69
C SER A 37 -5.85 -0.26 4.52
N ALA A 38 -4.62 0.20 4.76
CA ALA A 38 -3.72 0.65 3.71
C ALA A 38 -3.40 -0.50 2.74
N VAL A 39 -3.01 -1.67 3.24
CA VAL A 39 -2.73 -2.83 2.39
C VAL A 39 -4.01 -3.34 1.71
N LEU A 40 -5.12 -3.44 2.46
CA LEU A 40 -6.41 -3.91 1.95
C LEU A 40 -6.87 -3.08 0.74
N LYS A 41 -6.85 -1.74 0.86
CA LYS A 41 -7.26 -0.83 -0.20
C LYS A 41 -6.46 -1.04 -1.49
N GLU A 42 -5.15 -1.19 -1.37
CA GLU A 42 -4.30 -1.38 -2.54
C GLU A 42 -4.53 -2.78 -3.13
N VAL A 43 -4.69 -3.85 -2.33
CA VAL A 43 -5.00 -5.20 -2.83
C VAL A 43 -6.35 -5.23 -3.57
N GLU A 44 -7.39 -4.58 -3.03
CA GLU A 44 -8.69 -4.46 -3.71
C GLU A 44 -8.58 -3.69 -5.03
N SER A 45 -7.78 -2.61 -5.04
CA SER A 45 -7.51 -1.83 -6.25
C SER A 45 -6.79 -2.68 -7.31
N ALA A 46 -5.86 -3.54 -6.90
CA ALA A 46 -5.13 -4.43 -7.80
C ALA A 46 -6.07 -5.44 -8.45
N SER A 47 -6.95 -6.05 -7.64
CA SER A 47 -7.97 -6.98 -8.13
C SER A 47 -8.85 -6.33 -9.22
N ARG A 48 -9.35 -5.11 -8.97
CA ARG A 48 -10.17 -4.36 -9.94
C ARG A 48 -9.40 -4.07 -11.23
N LEU A 49 -8.19 -3.52 -11.14
CA LEU A 49 -7.38 -3.19 -12.31
C LEU A 49 -7.01 -4.43 -13.14
N LEU A 50 -6.74 -5.56 -12.50
CA LEU A 50 -6.43 -6.81 -13.20
C LEU A 50 -7.64 -7.37 -13.96
N ARG A 51 -8.87 -7.22 -13.41
CA ARG A 51 -10.11 -7.55 -14.14
C ARG A 51 -10.36 -6.59 -15.27
N ASP A 52 -10.21 -5.28 -15.04
CA ASP A 52 -10.36 -4.26 -16.07
C ASP A 52 -9.40 -4.54 -17.24
N LEU A 53 -8.13 -4.88 -16.96
CA LEU A 53 -7.17 -5.28 -18.00
C LEU A 53 -7.65 -6.48 -18.79
N TYR A 54 -8.16 -7.51 -18.10
CA TYR A 54 -8.68 -8.71 -18.74
C TYR A 54 -9.84 -8.40 -19.68
N ASP A 55 -10.78 -7.57 -19.25
CA ASP A 55 -11.95 -7.17 -20.02
C ASP A 55 -11.59 -6.28 -21.24
N LEU A 56 -10.49 -5.53 -21.16
CA LEU A 56 -10.00 -4.66 -22.22
C LEU A 56 -9.16 -5.39 -23.29
N PHE A 57 -8.61 -6.57 -23.01
CA PHE A 57 -7.77 -7.29 -23.98
C PHE A 57 -8.50 -7.66 -25.28
N PRO A 58 -9.74 -8.17 -25.27
CA PRO A 58 -10.47 -8.46 -26.51
C PRO A 58 -10.76 -7.22 -27.35
N ILE A 59 -10.84 -6.04 -26.73
CA ILE A 59 -11.13 -4.76 -27.37
C ILE A 59 -9.86 -4.20 -28.06
N TYR A 60 -8.71 -4.28 -27.39
CA TYR A 60 -7.45 -3.67 -27.85
C TYR A 60 -6.41 -4.70 -28.30
N GLN A 61 -6.82 -5.70 -29.09
CA GLN A 61 -5.99 -6.86 -29.48
C GLN A 61 -4.63 -6.48 -30.08
N THR A 62 -4.58 -5.40 -30.88
CA THR A 62 -3.35 -4.92 -31.53
C THR A 62 -2.28 -4.40 -30.57
N ARG A 63 -2.66 -4.04 -29.35
CA ARG A 63 -1.80 -3.47 -28.30
C ARG A 63 -1.47 -4.47 -27.19
N VAL A 64 -2.19 -5.59 -27.14
CA VAL A 64 -1.97 -6.66 -26.14
C VAL A 64 -0.51 -7.12 -26.08
N PRO A 65 0.23 -7.30 -27.19
CA PRO A 65 1.63 -7.74 -27.11
C PRO A 65 2.54 -6.78 -26.35
N VAL A 66 2.32 -5.47 -26.48
CA VAL A 66 3.08 -4.42 -25.77
C VAL A 66 2.82 -4.50 -24.27
N VAL A 67 1.55 -4.57 -23.90
CA VAL A 67 1.10 -4.68 -22.51
C VAL A 67 1.56 -6.00 -21.88
N ARG A 68 1.56 -7.10 -22.66
CA ARG A 68 2.02 -8.41 -22.22
C ARG A 68 3.49 -8.39 -21.80
N TYR A 69 4.35 -7.65 -22.50
CA TYR A 69 5.75 -7.50 -22.11
C TYR A 69 5.90 -6.95 -20.69
N TYR A 70 5.16 -5.89 -20.36
CA TYR A 70 5.17 -5.31 -19.01
C TYR A 70 4.51 -6.22 -17.98
N LEU A 71 3.39 -6.88 -18.33
CA LEU A 71 2.72 -7.83 -17.45
C LEU A 71 3.59 -9.04 -17.11
N ASN A 72 4.42 -9.52 -18.05
CA ASN A 72 5.38 -10.61 -17.79
C ASN A 72 6.44 -10.23 -16.74
N ILE A 73 6.67 -8.94 -16.51
CA ILE A 73 7.59 -8.46 -15.47
C ILE A 73 6.83 -8.29 -14.14
N ILE A 74 5.65 -7.66 -14.18
CA ILE A 74 4.91 -7.28 -12.98
C ILE A 74 4.20 -8.49 -12.35
N LEU A 75 3.47 -9.29 -13.15
CA LEU A 75 2.62 -10.36 -12.64
C LEU A 75 3.37 -11.41 -11.82
N PRO A 76 4.56 -11.90 -12.20
CA PRO A 76 5.27 -12.89 -11.39
C PRO A 76 5.63 -12.37 -10.00
N THR A 77 6.01 -11.09 -9.90
CA THR A 77 6.36 -10.46 -8.60
C THR A 77 5.13 -10.23 -7.73
N PHE A 78 4.02 -9.80 -8.35
CA PHE A 78 2.72 -9.67 -7.69
C PHE A 78 2.24 -11.04 -7.18
N GLN A 79 2.20 -12.04 -8.06
CA GLN A 79 1.81 -13.41 -7.75
C GLN A 79 2.65 -13.99 -6.60
N LYS A 80 3.97 -13.78 -6.61
CA LYS A 80 4.85 -14.22 -5.53
C LYS A 80 4.44 -13.60 -4.19
N THR A 81 4.30 -12.27 -4.14
CA THR A 81 3.88 -11.57 -2.91
C THR A 81 2.52 -12.09 -2.41
N MET A 82 1.56 -12.29 -3.32
CA MET A 82 0.24 -12.80 -2.98
C MET A 82 0.25 -14.24 -2.46
N ARG A 83 1.09 -15.11 -3.04
CA ARG A 83 1.29 -16.47 -2.54
C ARG A 83 1.95 -16.46 -1.17
N ASP A 84 2.95 -15.62 -0.98
CA ASP A 84 3.65 -15.50 0.30
C ASP A 84 2.69 -15.01 1.39
N MET A 85 1.78 -14.08 1.09
CA MET A 85 0.69 -13.71 2.00
C MET A 85 -0.23 -14.89 2.31
N LEU A 86 -0.65 -15.64 1.29
CA LEU A 86 -1.55 -16.78 1.46
C LEU A 86 -0.99 -17.88 2.37
N ILE A 87 0.33 -18.04 2.46
CA ILE A 87 0.94 -18.97 3.42
C ILE A 87 0.50 -18.63 4.85
N TYR A 88 0.48 -17.35 5.22
CA TYR A 88 0.04 -16.95 6.56
C TYR A 88 -1.48 -17.03 6.75
N ILE A 89 -2.24 -16.87 5.67
CA ILE A 89 -3.70 -16.93 5.64
C ILE A 89 -4.20 -18.35 5.85
N ASP A 90 -3.62 -19.29 5.11
CA ASP A 90 -4.03 -20.69 5.12
C ASP A 90 -3.53 -21.43 6.38
N ASN A 91 -2.60 -20.83 7.13
CA ASN A 91 -2.13 -21.32 8.43
C ASN A 91 -3.11 -20.98 9.57
N GLY A 92 -4.17 -21.78 9.70
CA GLY A 92 -5.21 -21.64 10.74
C GLY A 92 -4.75 -21.87 12.18
N GLU A 93 -3.52 -22.35 12.40
CA GLU A 93 -2.96 -22.58 13.74
C GLU A 93 -2.50 -21.30 14.42
N LEU A 94 -2.21 -20.25 13.64
CA LEU A 94 -1.70 -18.98 14.17
C LEU A 94 -2.86 -18.05 14.54
N PRO A 95 -2.81 -17.39 15.70
CA PRO A 95 -3.83 -16.40 16.04
C PRO A 95 -3.74 -15.19 15.07
N PRO A 96 -4.87 -14.51 14.79
CA PRO A 96 -4.96 -13.41 13.82
C PRO A 96 -3.88 -12.33 13.96
N ARG A 97 -3.54 -11.99 15.21
CA ARG A 97 -2.51 -10.99 15.52
C ARG A 97 -1.12 -11.45 15.05
N THR A 98 -0.77 -12.69 15.36
CA THR A 98 0.52 -13.27 14.98
C THR A 98 0.61 -13.47 13.46
N GLN A 99 -0.49 -13.86 12.81
CA GLN A 99 -0.57 -13.93 11.34
C GLN A 99 -0.23 -12.57 10.71
N TRP A 100 -0.90 -11.49 11.14
CA TRP A 100 -0.65 -10.15 10.62
C TRP A 100 0.78 -9.66 10.89
N THR A 101 1.26 -9.78 12.13
CA THR A 101 2.58 -9.26 12.52
C THR A 101 3.69 -9.98 11.77
N LEU A 102 3.66 -11.31 11.71
CA LEU A 102 4.68 -12.09 10.98
C LEU A 102 4.61 -11.81 9.48
N MET A 103 3.41 -11.81 8.88
CA MET A 103 3.23 -11.54 7.46
C MET A 103 3.75 -10.14 7.09
N SER A 104 3.31 -9.11 7.81
CA SER A 104 3.68 -7.72 7.49
C SER A 104 5.16 -7.45 7.72
N GLN A 105 5.77 -8.00 8.78
CA GLN A 105 7.20 -7.85 9.04
C GLN A 105 8.04 -8.59 7.99
N ARG A 106 7.81 -9.90 7.81
CA ARG A 106 8.61 -10.73 6.90
C ARG A 106 8.52 -10.27 5.45
N LEU A 107 7.33 -9.85 5.01
CA LEU A 107 7.18 -9.33 3.66
C LEU A 107 7.81 -7.95 3.51
N SER A 108 7.77 -7.08 4.52
CA SER A 108 8.44 -5.77 4.44
C SER A 108 9.96 -5.92 4.36
N ASP A 109 10.54 -6.86 5.12
CA ASP A 109 11.98 -7.13 5.15
C ASP A 109 12.53 -7.57 3.78
N GLN A 110 11.74 -8.29 2.98
CA GLN A 110 12.17 -8.76 1.64
C GLN A 110 12.42 -7.64 0.62
N GLY A 111 11.95 -6.41 0.86
CA GLY A 111 12.01 -5.33 -0.11
C GLY A 111 12.52 -4.00 0.41
N GLY A 112 12.97 -3.94 1.67
CA GLY A 112 13.42 -2.69 2.31
C GLY A 112 12.35 -1.58 2.35
N MET A 113 11.08 -1.94 2.16
CA MET A 113 9.94 -1.02 2.10
C MET A 113 8.74 -1.68 2.77
N THR A 114 7.75 -0.89 3.18
CA THR A 114 6.55 -1.46 3.81
C THR A 114 5.72 -2.25 2.80
N LEU A 115 4.99 -3.26 3.28
CA LEU A 115 4.10 -4.04 2.42
C LEU A 115 3.10 -3.16 1.67
N ALA A 116 2.55 -2.13 2.32
CA ALA A 116 1.64 -1.17 1.68
C ALA A 116 2.32 -0.40 0.53
N GLN A 117 3.54 0.09 0.73
CA GLN A 117 4.32 0.77 -0.31
C GLN A 117 4.57 -0.14 -1.52
N ARG A 118 4.88 -1.42 -1.29
CA ARG A 118 5.05 -2.38 -2.38
C ARG A 118 3.77 -2.52 -3.21
N PHE A 119 2.61 -2.59 -2.57
CA PHE A 119 1.35 -2.65 -3.30
C PHE A 119 1.04 -1.36 -4.05
N VAL A 120 1.35 -0.19 -3.50
CA VAL A 120 1.23 1.09 -4.23
C VAL A 120 2.02 1.03 -5.54
N MET A 121 3.26 0.52 -5.52
CA MET A 121 4.06 0.36 -6.75
C MET A 121 3.40 -0.58 -7.77
N TYR A 122 2.83 -1.70 -7.32
CA TYR A 122 2.08 -2.60 -8.20
C TYR A 122 0.86 -1.91 -8.81
N ILE A 123 0.11 -1.15 -8.02
CA ILE A 123 -1.04 -0.39 -8.51
C ILE A 123 -0.64 0.63 -9.54
N GLU A 124 0.41 1.41 -9.28
CA GLU A 124 0.90 2.39 -10.22
C GLU A 124 1.29 1.74 -11.55
N ALA A 125 2.02 0.62 -11.48
CA ALA A 125 2.41 -0.12 -12.67
C ALA A 125 1.20 -0.67 -13.45
N LEU A 126 0.20 -1.21 -12.75
CA LEU A 126 -1.05 -1.69 -13.37
C LEU A 126 -1.86 -0.55 -13.99
N VAL A 127 -1.94 0.62 -13.34
CA VAL A 127 -2.59 1.82 -13.89
C VAL A 127 -1.89 2.27 -15.17
N GLN A 128 -0.55 2.29 -15.21
CA GLN A 128 0.16 2.60 -16.45
C GLN A 128 -0.12 1.55 -17.52
N THR A 129 -0.19 0.27 -17.15
CA THR A 129 -0.50 -0.82 -18.07
C THR A 129 -1.89 -0.66 -18.71
N VAL A 130 -2.92 -0.31 -17.92
CA VAL A 130 -4.27 0.01 -18.42
C VAL A 130 -4.23 1.22 -19.36
N ARG A 131 -3.47 2.26 -19.02
CA ARG A 131 -3.33 3.46 -19.85
C ARG A 131 -2.63 3.16 -21.17
N LEU A 132 -1.58 2.33 -21.17
CA LEU A 132 -0.92 1.86 -22.39
C LEU A 132 -1.91 1.11 -23.29
N LEU A 133 -2.77 0.27 -22.71
CA LEU A 133 -3.79 -0.47 -23.46
C LEU A 133 -4.82 0.48 -24.09
N SER A 134 -5.41 1.38 -23.30
CA SER A 134 -6.54 2.20 -23.73
C SER A 134 -6.15 3.45 -24.52
N ARG A 135 -5.00 4.08 -24.21
CA ARG A 135 -4.65 5.44 -24.71
C ARG A 135 -3.41 5.50 -25.60
N CYS A 136 -2.48 4.54 -25.56
CA CYS A 136 -1.30 4.62 -26.43
C CYS A 136 -1.61 4.20 -27.86
N ARG A 137 -1.12 4.95 -28.84
CA ARG A 137 -1.20 4.61 -30.27
C ARG A 137 -0.09 3.66 -30.75
N ILE A 138 0.75 3.17 -29.84
CA ILE A 138 1.88 2.30 -30.15
C ILE A 138 1.35 0.92 -30.55
N THR A 139 1.65 0.51 -31.78
CA THR A 139 1.37 -0.83 -32.30
C THR A 139 2.61 -1.71 -32.15
N PHE A 140 2.46 -3.01 -31.88
CA PHE A 140 3.61 -3.91 -31.69
C PHE A 140 4.60 -3.95 -32.86
N SER A 141 4.13 -3.65 -34.08
CA SER A 141 4.96 -3.52 -35.29
C SER A 141 6.01 -2.41 -35.23
N THR A 142 5.89 -1.42 -34.35
CA THR A 142 6.91 -0.38 -34.13
C THR A 142 7.89 -0.72 -33.01
N LEU A 143 7.80 -1.91 -32.40
CA LEU A 143 8.56 -2.28 -31.19
C LEU A 143 9.80 -3.17 -31.44
N GLN A 144 10.39 -3.15 -32.64
CA GLN A 144 11.74 -3.71 -32.90
C GLN A 144 12.63 -2.78 -33.73
N PRO A 145 13.96 -2.76 -33.52
CA PRO A 145 14.71 -2.89 -32.26
C PRO A 145 14.95 -1.49 -31.65
N PHE A 146 14.87 -1.39 -30.31
CA PHE A 146 15.12 -0.21 -29.47
C PHE A 146 15.91 0.96 -30.13
N GLY A 147 15.21 1.88 -30.78
CA GLY A 147 15.74 3.19 -31.13
C GLY A 147 15.63 4.12 -29.93
N ILE A 148 16.67 4.91 -29.63
CA ILE A 148 16.71 5.90 -28.52
C ILE A 148 15.51 6.87 -28.57
N ASN A 149 14.92 7.06 -29.75
CA ASN A 149 13.76 7.94 -29.95
C ASN A 149 12.45 7.39 -29.37
N ASP A 150 12.25 6.07 -29.33
CA ASP A 150 11.05 5.47 -28.73
C ASP A 150 11.11 5.48 -27.19
N TRP A 151 12.32 5.45 -26.63
CA TRP A 151 12.54 5.71 -25.22
C TRP A 151 12.08 7.10 -24.84
N LEU A 152 12.30 8.11 -25.70
CA LEU A 152 11.84 9.47 -25.43
C LEU A 152 10.31 9.55 -25.42
N GLU A 153 9.57 8.88 -26.30
CA GLU A 153 8.10 8.89 -26.26
C GLU A 153 7.52 8.16 -25.04
N ILE A 154 8.10 7.03 -24.66
CA ILE A 154 7.73 6.29 -23.43
C ILE A 154 8.07 7.14 -22.19
N ILE A 155 9.25 7.76 -22.17
CA ILE A 155 9.69 8.64 -21.10
C ILE A 155 8.83 9.91 -21.08
N LEU A 156 8.46 10.51 -22.20
CA LEU A 156 7.64 11.72 -22.30
C LEU A 156 6.17 11.46 -22.00
N THR A 157 5.67 10.23 -22.14
CA THR A 157 4.33 9.86 -21.67
C THR A 157 4.32 9.46 -20.20
N ILE A 158 5.37 8.81 -19.71
CA ILE A 158 5.47 8.33 -18.32
C ILE A 158 5.96 9.43 -17.36
N ILE A 159 6.94 10.26 -17.71
CA ILE A 159 7.53 11.29 -16.83
C ILE A 159 6.52 12.35 -16.37
N PRO A 160 5.67 12.95 -17.21
CA PRO A 160 4.70 13.95 -16.75
C PRO A 160 3.69 13.34 -15.77
N ILE A 161 3.35 12.07 -15.96
CA ILE A 161 2.41 11.33 -15.14
C ILE A 161 3.04 10.94 -13.80
N ILE A 162 4.28 10.44 -13.80
CA ILE A 162 5.07 10.20 -12.59
C ILE A 162 5.28 11.52 -11.85
N ARG A 163 5.59 12.63 -12.54
CA ARG A 163 5.79 13.95 -11.92
C ARG A 163 4.52 14.51 -11.28
N SER A 164 3.35 14.37 -11.90
CA SER A 164 2.07 14.75 -11.27
C SER A 164 1.72 13.87 -10.08
N HIS A 165 2.04 12.57 -10.11
CA HIS A 165 1.71 11.64 -9.02
C HIS A 165 2.73 11.66 -7.87
N LEU A 166 4.03 11.85 -8.12
CA LEU A 166 5.04 12.05 -7.07
C LEU A 166 4.76 13.32 -6.28
N VAL A 167 4.33 14.41 -6.95
CA VAL A 167 3.84 15.62 -6.27
C VAL A 167 2.62 15.29 -5.39
N GLY A 168 1.69 14.45 -5.86
CA GLY A 168 0.52 14.01 -5.08
C GLY A 168 0.82 13.03 -3.94
N ILE A 169 1.89 12.23 -4.03
CA ILE A 169 2.35 11.31 -2.97
C ILE A 169 3.19 12.06 -1.95
N VAL A 170 4.09 12.94 -2.37
CA VAL A 170 4.84 13.84 -1.47
C VAL A 170 3.88 14.76 -0.72
N ALA A 171 2.83 15.29 -1.37
CA ALA A 171 1.80 16.09 -0.70
C ALA A 171 1.03 15.29 0.36
N ARG A 172 0.70 14.01 0.10
CA ARG A 172 0.02 13.14 1.08
C ARG A 172 0.92 12.72 2.24
N THR A 173 2.20 12.47 1.97
CA THR A 173 3.19 12.17 3.03
C THR A 173 3.49 13.39 3.89
N GLN A 174 3.49 14.60 3.32
CA GLN A 174 3.65 15.85 4.09
C GLN A 174 2.39 16.23 4.88
N ALA A 175 1.19 15.87 4.41
CA ALA A 175 -0.05 16.07 5.15
C ALA A 175 -0.12 15.18 6.40
N GLY A 176 0.19 13.88 6.28
CA GLY A 176 0.25 12.98 7.44
C GLY A 176 1.30 13.39 8.47
N ARG A 177 2.48 13.85 8.03
CA ARG A 177 3.55 14.33 8.93
C ARG A 177 3.22 15.67 9.63
N ARG A 178 2.27 16.45 9.12
CA ARG A 178 1.80 17.71 9.75
C ARG A 178 0.76 17.46 10.85
N GLU A 179 -0.04 16.42 10.74
CA GLU A 179 -0.96 16.00 11.82
C GLU A 179 -0.20 15.44 13.02
N ASP A 180 0.89 14.69 12.80
CA ASP A 180 1.76 14.19 13.88
C ASP A 180 2.45 15.33 14.67
N GLN A 181 2.79 16.45 14.01
CA GLN A 181 3.37 17.61 14.69
C GLN A 181 2.32 18.46 15.43
N ASN A 182 1.07 18.51 14.97
CA ASN A 182 0.00 19.19 15.68
C ASN A 182 -0.59 18.35 16.82
N GLY A 183 -0.51 17.02 16.75
CA GLY A 183 -0.94 16.11 17.83
C GLY A 183 0.00 16.06 19.03
N LEU A 184 1.28 16.43 18.86
CA LEU A 184 2.25 16.52 19.97
C LEU A 184 2.26 17.87 20.70
N SER A 185 1.41 18.84 20.33
CA SER A 185 1.41 20.19 20.93
C SER A 185 0.22 20.49 21.87
N THR A 186 -0.63 19.51 22.21
CA THR A 186 -1.83 19.79 23.04
C THR A 186 -1.95 18.95 24.32
N TYR A 187 -0.84 18.41 24.84
CA TYR A 187 -0.78 17.90 26.22
C TYR A 187 0.06 18.81 27.12
N THR A 188 -0.21 20.12 27.08
CA THR A 188 0.13 21.01 28.19
C THR A 188 -1.05 21.05 29.16
N LEU A 189 -0.87 20.35 30.27
CA LEU A 189 -1.57 20.48 31.54
C LEU A 189 -2.29 21.83 31.71
N ARG A 190 -3.62 21.81 31.66
CA ARG A 190 -4.46 22.88 32.22
C ARG A 190 -5.17 22.33 33.45
N CYS A 191 -4.57 22.56 34.60
CA CYS A 191 -5.21 22.40 35.90
C CYS A 191 -6.25 23.51 36.06
N ASP A 192 -7.52 23.22 35.75
CA ASP A 192 -8.63 24.07 36.18
C ASP A 192 -9.09 23.61 37.57
N ARG A 193 -8.72 24.40 38.59
CA ARG A 193 -9.25 24.31 39.95
C ARG A 193 -10.34 25.40 40.10
N PRO A 194 -11.56 25.09 40.58
CA PRO A 194 -12.56 26.11 40.88
C PRO A 194 -12.30 26.76 42.27
N PRO A 195 -12.80 27.99 42.51
CA PRO A 195 -12.47 28.76 43.70
C PRO A 195 -13.40 28.44 44.88
N GLY A 196 -12.83 28.42 46.09
CA GLY A 196 -13.56 28.64 47.33
C GLY A 196 -13.92 27.38 48.14
N SER A 197 -13.07 27.02 49.10
CA SER A 197 -13.49 26.72 50.48
C SER A 197 -12.26 26.46 51.34
N ASP A 198 -12.29 27.07 52.52
CA ASP A 198 -11.26 27.10 53.54
C ASP A 198 -10.87 25.71 54.06
N CYS A 199 -9.61 25.55 54.48
CA CYS A 199 -9.26 25.30 55.89
C CYS A 199 -7.82 24.78 56.04
N ALA A 200 -7.12 25.44 56.97
CA ALA A 200 -6.08 24.91 57.86
C ALA A 200 -4.71 24.48 57.26
N ALA A 201 -3.71 25.32 57.52
CA ALA A 201 -2.35 24.86 57.82
C ALA A 201 -2.36 24.01 59.11
N PRO A 202 -1.38 23.12 59.34
CA PRO A 202 -0.15 23.59 59.99
C PRO A 202 1.16 22.85 59.63
N SER A 203 2.24 23.60 59.84
CA SER A 203 3.52 23.24 60.48
C SER A 203 4.49 22.23 59.85
N ALA A 204 5.66 22.80 59.54
CA ALA A 204 7.02 22.29 59.51
C ALA A 204 7.36 21.01 60.29
N ALA A 205 8.17 20.13 59.68
CA ALA A 205 9.22 19.38 60.35
C ALA A 205 10.31 18.88 59.36
N THR A 206 11.55 19.13 59.77
CA THR A 206 12.86 18.81 59.17
C THR A 206 13.27 17.35 59.38
N ALA A 207 13.94 16.66 58.42
CA ALA A 207 14.95 15.62 58.71
C ALA A 207 15.80 15.18 57.49
N LYS A 208 17.10 14.99 57.79
CA LYS A 208 18.32 14.69 57.01
C LYS A 208 18.33 13.47 56.03
N PRO A 209 19.35 13.38 55.14
CA PRO A 209 19.64 12.20 54.32
C PRO A 209 20.56 11.20 55.05
N GLY A 210 20.32 9.90 54.85
CA GLY A 210 21.15 8.79 55.30
C GLY A 210 21.63 7.95 54.12
N ARG A 211 22.94 7.88 53.95
CA ARG A 211 23.70 7.13 52.95
C ARG A 211 23.91 5.69 53.45
N ALA A 212 23.93 4.73 52.54
CA ALA A 212 24.65 3.47 52.67
C ALA A 212 25.52 3.32 51.42
#